data_AF-A0A6J2JB69-F1
#
_entry.id   AF-A0A6J2JB69-F1
#
_cell.length_a   1.000
_cell.length_b   1.000
_cell.length_c   1.000
_cell.angle_alpha   90.00
_cell.angle_beta   90.00
_cell.angle_gamma   90.00
#
_symmetry.space_group_name_H-M   'P 1'
#
loop_
_entity.id
_entity.type
_entity.pdbx_description
1 polymer ?
#
loop_
_entity_poly.entity_id
_entity_poly.type
_entity_poly.pdbx_seq_one_letter_code
_entity_poly.pdbx_strand_id
1 'polypeptide(L)'
;MFSRLVVLGFVICVANAATWIGRLPKKPEHLAHKEGCYVKEIDDVIAFGKTVTPIGHCYEISCGKRMMDYSSCGTIDSSDESKCFITDIDLSKPFPDCCPQFKCDIENNID
;
A
#
# COMPACT_ATOMS: atom_id res chain seq x y z
N MET A 1 -30.62 -17.08 12.48
CA MET A 1 -29.33 -17.67 12.02
C MET A 1 -28.79 -16.99 10.77
N PHE A 2 -29.61 -16.78 9.73
CA PHE A 2 -29.25 -16.02 8.51
C PHE A 2 -28.71 -14.60 8.74
N SER A 3 -29.31 -13.84 9.66
CA SER A 3 -28.87 -12.45 9.95
C SER A 3 -27.44 -12.37 10.48
N ARG A 4 -26.99 -13.31 11.33
CA ARG A 4 -25.60 -13.33 11.83
C ARG A 4 -24.58 -13.69 10.74
N LEU A 5 -24.96 -14.54 9.78
CA LEU A 5 -24.12 -14.90 8.63
C LEU A 5 -23.96 -13.72 7.66
N VAL A 6 -25.01 -12.92 7.46
CA VAL A 6 -24.95 -11.71 6.62
C VAL A 6 -24.05 -10.64 7.24
N VAL A 7 -24.14 -10.44 8.56
CA VAL A 7 -23.28 -9.48 9.28
C VAL A 7 -21.81 -9.92 9.25
N LEU A 8 -21.53 -11.21 9.45
CA LEU A 8 -20.17 -11.74 9.35
C LEU A 8 -19.58 -11.60 7.93
N GLY A 9 -20.38 -11.79 6.89
CA GLY A 9 -19.95 -11.56 5.51
C GLY A 9 -19.57 -10.10 5.22
N PHE A 10 -20.31 -9.14 5.76
CA PHE A 10 -20.04 -7.71 5.57
C PHE A 10 -18.73 -7.26 6.25
N VAL A 11 -18.43 -7.77 7.44
CA VAL A 11 -17.20 -7.42 8.19
C VAL A 11 -15.94 -7.87 7.45
N ILE A 12 -15.98 -9.02 6.76
CA ILE A 12 -14.83 -9.55 6.01
C ILE A 12 -14.51 -8.70 4.78
N CYS A 13 -15.52 -8.06 4.16
CA CYS A 13 -15.31 -7.23 2.97
C CYS A 13 -14.66 -5.88 3.27
N VAL A 14 -14.90 -5.29 4.44
CA VAL A 14 -14.39 -3.94 4.78
C VAL A 14 -12.92 -3.96 5.18
N ALA A 15 -12.37 -5.10 5.62
CA ALA A 15 -11.00 -5.21 6.10
C ALA A 15 -9.91 -5.05 5.02
N ASN A 16 -10.26 -5.05 3.73
CA ASN A 16 -9.30 -5.01 2.62
C ASN A 16 -9.33 -3.70 1.82
N ALA A 17 -9.33 -2.54 2.50
CA ALA A 17 -9.37 -1.23 1.83
C ALA A 17 -7.99 -0.70 1.35
N ALA A 18 -6.88 -1.38 1.67
CA ALA A 18 -5.53 -0.86 1.47
C ALA A 18 -4.68 -1.61 0.41
N THR A 19 -5.25 -2.63 -0.24
CA THR A 19 -4.57 -3.43 -1.25
C THR A 19 -5.36 -3.45 -2.55
N TRP A 20 -4.66 -3.31 -3.68
CA TRP A 20 -5.26 -3.52 -5.00
C TRP A 20 -4.45 -4.52 -5.82
N ILE A 21 -5.16 -5.29 -6.63
CA ILE A 21 -4.57 -6.29 -7.53
C ILE A 21 -4.60 -5.72 -8.94
N GLY A 22 -3.42 -5.54 -9.53
CA GLY A 22 -3.26 -5.10 -10.91
C GLY A 22 -3.02 -6.27 -11.85
N ARG A 23 -3.59 -6.23 -13.07
CA ARG A 23 -3.10 -7.09 -14.15
C ARG A 23 -1.67 -6.70 -14.48
N LEU A 24 -0.82 -7.70 -14.75
CA LEU A 24 0.57 -7.50 -15.14
C LEU A 24 0.64 -6.57 -16.35
N PRO A 25 1.40 -5.47 -16.30
CA PRO A 25 1.61 -4.64 -17.47
C PRO A 25 2.32 -5.45 -18.56
N LYS A 26 2.02 -5.13 -19.82
CA LYS A 26 2.67 -5.79 -20.95
C LYS A 26 4.17 -5.54 -20.85
N LYS A 27 4.94 -6.62 -20.66
CA LYS A 27 6.40 -6.57 -20.59
C LYS A 27 6.95 -6.07 -21.93
N PRO A 28 7.83 -5.05 -21.95
CA PRO A 28 8.42 -4.57 -23.18
C PRO A 28 9.38 -5.61 -23.77
N GLU A 29 9.52 -5.63 -25.10
CA GLU A 29 10.27 -6.68 -25.83
C GLU A 29 11.73 -6.79 -25.36
N HIS A 30 12.36 -5.67 -25.04
CA HIS A 30 13.74 -5.64 -24.57
C HIS A 30 13.94 -6.29 -23.20
N LEU A 31 12.88 -6.43 -22.38
CA LEU A 31 12.90 -7.12 -21.09
C LEU A 31 12.27 -8.51 -21.13
N ALA A 32 11.76 -8.96 -22.29
CA ALA A 32 11.06 -10.23 -22.44
C ALA A 32 11.88 -11.46 -21.99
N HIS A 33 13.21 -11.35 -22.06
CA HIS A 33 14.15 -12.38 -21.64
C HIS A 33 14.28 -12.55 -20.11
N LYS A 34 13.87 -11.55 -19.32
CA LYS A 34 13.90 -11.63 -17.84
C LYS A 34 12.63 -12.29 -17.34
N GLU A 35 12.73 -13.31 -16.49
CA GLU A 35 11.57 -13.91 -15.82
C GLU A 35 11.10 -13.04 -14.65
N GLY A 36 9.78 -12.89 -14.49
CA GLY A 36 9.18 -12.09 -13.40
C GLY A 36 8.20 -11.03 -13.88
N CYS A 37 7.86 -10.09 -13.01
CA CYS A 37 6.90 -9.02 -13.26
C CYS A 37 7.61 -7.74 -13.69
N TYR A 38 7.11 -7.11 -14.76
CA TYR A 38 7.59 -5.79 -15.17
C TYR A 38 6.97 -4.71 -14.28
N VAL A 39 7.81 -3.85 -13.73
CA VAL A 39 7.47 -2.75 -12.83
C VAL A 39 7.74 -1.45 -13.58
N LYS A 40 6.69 -0.68 -13.87
CA LYS A 40 6.80 0.52 -14.71
C LYS A 40 7.58 1.64 -14.02
N GLU A 41 7.50 1.68 -12.70
CA GLU A 41 8.03 2.72 -11.83
C GLU A 41 9.56 2.71 -11.81
N ILE A 42 10.18 1.55 -12.05
CA ILE A 42 11.63 1.38 -12.13
C ILE A 42 12.11 0.95 -13.53
N ASP A 43 11.18 0.82 -14.49
CA ASP A 43 11.41 0.32 -15.85
C ASP A 43 12.22 -1.00 -15.88
N ASP A 44 11.94 -1.91 -14.95
CA ASP A 44 12.66 -3.19 -14.86
C ASP A 44 11.74 -4.36 -14.44
N VAL A 45 12.27 -5.57 -14.56
CA VAL A 45 11.61 -6.81 -14.18
C VAL A 45 12.13 -7.29 -12.84
N ILE A 46 11.22 -7.52 -11.90
CA ILE A 46 11.51 -8.12 -10.60
C ILE A 46 11.14 -9.59 -10.60
N ALA A 47 11.96 -10.42 -9.97
CA ALA A 47 11.73 -11.86 -9.91
C ALA A 47 10.44 -12.19 -9.12
N PHE A 48 9.86 -13.35 -9.40
CA PHE A 48 8.69 -13.83 -8.66
C PHE A 48 9.00 -14.02 -7.17
N GLY A 49 8.05 -13.63 -6.32
CA GLY A 49 8.19 -13.65 -4.86
C GLY A 49 9.07 -12.52 -4.32
N LYS A 50 9.45 -11.55 -5.16
CA LYS A 50 10.15 -10.34 -4.75
C LYS A 50 9.20 -9.16 -4.67
N THR A 51 9.62 -8.21 -3.86
CA THR A 51 8.89 -7.01 -3.53
C THR A 51 9.81 -5.82 -3.72
N VAL A 52 9.26 -4.72 -4.24
CA VAL A 52 9.99 -3.47 -4.45
C VAL A 52 9.18 -2.26 -4.01
N THR A 53 9.90 -1.24 -3.59
CA THR A 53 9.36 0.04 -3.12
C THR A 53 9.96 1.17 -3.96
N PRO A 54 9.34 1.52 -5.09
CA PRO A 54 9.88 2.53 -6.00
C PRO A 54 9.94 3.91 -5.33
N ILE A 55 11.12 4.55 -5.37
CA ILE A 55 11.28 5.94 -4.91
C ILE A 55 10.48 6.89 -5.81
N GLY A 56 9.86 7.91 -5.23
CA GLY A 56 8.91 8.78 -5.94
C GLY A 56 7.45 8.29 -5.88
N HIS A 57 7.22 7.10 -5.34
CA HIS A 57 5.89 6.51 -5.18
C HIS A 57 5.72 5.93 -3.77
N CYS A 58 4.58 6.19 -3.13
CA CYS A 58 4.34 5.71 -1.77
C CYS A 58 3.43 4.47 -1.74
N TYR A 59 3.93 3.40 -2.34
CA TYR A 59 3.33 2.07 -2.26
C TYR A 59 4.39 1.00 -2.51
N GLU A 60 4.12 -0.20 -2.01
CA GLU A 60 4.93 -1.39 -2.23
C GLU A 60 4.31 -2.25 -3.34
N ILE A 61 5.14 -2.86 -4.17
CA ILE A 61 4.74 -3.75 -5.26
C ILE A 61 5.32 -5.13 -5.02
N SER A 62 4.45 -6.13 -4.87
CA SER A 62 4.83 -7.54 -4.75
C SER A 62 4.54 -8.28 -6.06
N CYS A 63 5.55 -8.98 -6.58
CA CYS A 63 5.42 -9.79 -7.79
C CYS A 63 5.04 -11.23 -7.46
N GLY A 64 3.76 -11.57 -7.63
CA GLY A 64 3.27 -12.94 -7.61
C GLY A 64 3.41 -13.65 -8.96
N LYS A 65 3.26 -14.99 -8.96
CA LYS A 65 3.32 -15.80 -10.19
C LYS A 65 2.21 -15.50 -11.21
N ARG A 66 1.07 -14.99 -10.74
CA ARG A 66 -0.14 -14.76 -11.56
C ARG A 66 -0.59 -13.30 -11.57
N MET A 67 -0.22 -12.53 -10.57
CA MET A 67 -0.71 -11.18 -10.32
C MET A 67 0.35 -10.37 -9.58
N MET A 68 0.23 -9.05 -9.68
CA MET A 68 0.98 -8.13 -8.84
C MET A 68 0.05 -7.55 -7.79
N ASP A 69 0.51 -7.59 -6.56
CA ASP A 69 -0.18 -7.03 -5.41
C ASP A 69 0.48 -5.69 -5.07
N TYR A 70 -0.36 -4.69 -4.84
CA TYR A 70 0.08 -3.36 -4.45
C TYR A 70 -0.46 -3.01 -3.08
N SER A 71 0.41 -2.50 -2.21
CA SER A 71 0.08 -2.09 -0.85
C SER A 71 0.35 -0.60 -0.70
N SER A 72 -0.69 0.21 -0.43
CA SER A 72 -0.54 1.63 -0.10
C SER A 72 -0.61 1.88 1.40
N CYS A 73 -0.33 3.12 1.79
CA CYS A 73 -0.63 3.61 3.13
C CYS A 73 -2.13 3.45 3.42
N GLY A 74 -2.45 3.09 4.66
CA GLY A 74 -3.83 3.08 5.13
C GLY A 74 -4.41 4.50 5.18
N THR A 75 -5.73 4.60 5.03
CA THR A 75 -6.43 5.87 5.21
C THR A 75 -6.45 6.24 6.69
N ILE A 76 -5.95 7.42 7.02
CA ILE A 76 -6.04 8.00 8.36
C ILE A 76 -7.02 9.17 8.26
N ASP A 77 -8.10 9.13 9.03
CA ASP A 77 -9.06 10.22 9.14
C ASP A 77 -8.78 10.97 10.46
N SER A 78 -8.52 12.27 10.36
CA SER A 78 -8.45 13.15 11.52
C SER A 78 -9.86 13.66 11.80
N SER A 79 -10.63 12.91 12.57
CA SER A 79 -11.87 13.44 13.13
C SER A 79 -11.52 14.56 14.11
N ASP A 80 -11.83 15.80 13.70
CA ASP A 80 -11.76 17.05 14.45
C ASP A 80 -12.02 16.85 15.96
N GLU A 81 -11.02 17.16 16.81
CA GLU A 81 -11.18 17.69 18.19
C GLU A 81 -9.87 17.71 19.02
N SER A 82 -8.79 17.05 18.56
CA SER A 82 -7.49 17.05 19.24
C SER A 82 -6.43 17.71 18.36
N LYS A 83 -5.39 18.31 18.96
CA LYS A 83 -4.25 18.97 18.29
C LYS A 83 -3.39 17.95 17.51
N CYS A 84 -4.01 17.19 16.62
CA CYS A 84 -3.42 16.13 15.84
C CYS A 84 -3.42 16.52 14.37
N PHE A 85 -2.26 16.41 13.74
CA PHE A 85 -2.08 16.70 12.33
C PHE A 85 -1.55 15.46 11.62
N ILE A 86 -2.00 15.30 10.38
CA ILE A 86 -1.48 14.30 9.46
C ILE A 86 -0.27 14.91 8.76
N THR A 87 0.89 14.26 8.82
CA THR A 87 2.05 14.72 8.07
C THR A 87 1.89 14.48 6.58
N ASP A 88 2.49 15.32 5.74
CA ASP A 88 2.54 15.08 4.30
C ASP A 88 3.29 13.79 3.94
N ILE A 89 2.99 13.26 2.75
CA ILE A 89 3.69 12.10 2.17
C ILE A 89 5.10 12.54 1.76
N ASP A 90 6.12 11.82 2.23
CA ASP A 90 7.52 12.04 1.84
C ASP A 90 7.96 11.03 0.78
N LEU A 91 7.78 11.40 -0.50
CA LEU A 91 8.14 10.56 -1.66
C LEU A 91 9.66 10.36 -1.82
N SER A 92 10.48 11.04 -1.02
CA SER A 92 11.93 10.85 -1.00
C SER A 92 12.33 9.55 -0.30
N LYS A 93 11.41 8.95 0.47
CA LYS A 93 11.62 7.70 1.21
C LYS A 93 10.88 6.54 0.55
N PRO A 94 11.37 5.30 0.71
CA PRO A 94 10.62 4.13 0.29
C PRO A 94 9.42 3.88 1.22
N PHE A 95 8.41 3.16 0.73
CA PHE A 95 7.39 2.57 1.59
C PHE A 95 8.03 1.60 2.60
N PRO A 96 7.59 1.56 3.87
CA PRO A 96 6.47 2.30 4.49
C PRO A 96 6.82 3.69 5.04
N ASP A 97 8.09 4.11 4.97
CA ASP A 97 8.56 5.35 5.60
C ASP A 97 8.07 6.64 4.92
N CYS A 98 7.60 6.54 3.67
CA CYS A 98 6.95 7.63 2.97
C CYS A 98 5.52 7.92 3.45
N CYS A 99 4.91 7.02 4.23
CA CYS A 99 3.51 7.13 4.61
C CYS A 99 3.25 8.30 5.57
N PRO A 100 2.07 8.95 5.45
CA PRO A 100 1.69 10.02 6.34
C PRO A 100 1.52 9.46 7.77
N GLN A 101 2.04 10.18 8.75
CA GLN A 101 1.93 9.82 10.15
C GLN A 101 0.89 10.71 10.84
N PHE A 102 0.10 10.10 11.71
CA PHE A 102 -0.77 10.81 12.62
C PHE A 102 0.05 11.28 13.83
N LYS A 103 0.30 12.59 13.93
CA LYS A 103 1.01 13.17 15.07
C LYS A 103 0.06 14.01 15.89
N CYS A 104 -0.07 13.67 17.16
CA CYS A 104 -0.80 14.47 18.13
C CYS A 104 0.19 15.25 18.98
N ASP A 105 0.01 16.56 19.08
CA ASP A 105 0.59 17.36 20.16
C ASP A 105 -0.18 17.05 21.45
N ILE A 106 0.02 15.83 21.96
CA ILE A 106 -0.27 15.53 23.35
C ILE A 106 0.83 16.28 24.11
N GLU A 107 0.53 17.50 24.54
CA GLU A 107 1.30 18.10 25.63
C GLU A 107 1.35 17.03 26.71
N ASN A 108 2.56 16.56 27.03
CA ASN A 108 2.81 15.57 28.07
C ASN A 108 2.25 16.11 29.41
N ASN A 109 0.96 15.94 29.67
CA ASN A 109 0.41 15.92 31.01
C ASN A 109 0.78 14.57 31.62
N ILE A 110 2.07 14.44 31.92
CA ILE A 110 2.54 13.59 33.00
C ILE A 110 2.42 14.48 34.24
N ASP A 111 1.22 14.51 34.83
CA ASP A 111 1.02 14.83 36.25
C ASP A 111 1.06 13.51 37.04
#